data_AF-C6LFW9-F1
#
_entry.id   AF-C6LFW9-F1
#
_cell.length_a   1.000
_cell.length_b   1.000
_cell.length_c   1.000
_cell.angle_alpha   90.00
_cell.angle_beta   90.00
_cell.angle_gamma   90.00
#
_symmetry.space_group_name_H-M   'P 1'
#
loop_
_entity.id
_entity.type
_entity.pdbx_description
1 polymer ?
#
loop_
_entity_poly.entity_id
_entity_poly.type
_entity_poly.pdbx_seq_one_letter_code
_entity_poly.pdbx_strand_id
1 'polypeptide(L)'
;MNRAQKRKLIQMPKGKPKHNTASAAASNAHTGITAQNAQGIIDNLPIPQLVAGINNLLKQLEQRGIPIYDWDDSDRTLYRLQMRRGKVFYLAATEALEPEEENPEKE
;
A
#
# COMPACT_ATOMS: atom_id res chain seq x y z
N MET A 1 2.73 -43.13 5.06
CA MET A 1 1.98 -42.96 3.79
C MET A 1 2.41 -44.04 2.81
N ASN A 2 1.45 -44.78 2.27
CA ASN A 2 1.76 -45.90 1.38
C ASN A 2 1.94 -45.45 -0.08
N ARG A 3 2.65 -46.23 -0.90
CA ARG A 3 3.11 -45.85 -2.27
C ARG A 3 1.97 -45.41 -3.19
N ALA A 4 0.76 -45.96 -3.00
CA ALA A 4 -0.44 -45.58 -3.73
C ALA A 4 -0.96 -44.16 -3.40
N GLN A 5 -0.78 -43.71 -2.14
CA GLN A 5 -1.17 -42.38 -1.69
C GLN A 5 -0.23 -41.29 -2.26
N LYS A 6 1.07 -41.59 -2.38
CA LYS A 6 2.04 -40.69 -3.04
C LYS A 6 1.74 -40.47 -4.52
N ARG A 7 1.31 -41.51 -5.26
CA ARG A 7 0.96 -41.39 -6.69
C ARG A 7 -0.27 -40.51 -6.91
N LYS A 8 -1.29 -40.61 -6.03
CA LYS A 8 -2.47 -39.73 -6.09
C LYS A 8 -2.14 -38.26 -5.83
N LEU A 9 -1.19 -37.97 -4.94
CA LEU A 9 -0.79 -36.59 -4.63
C LEU A 9 -0.06 -35.90 -5.79
N ILE A 10 0.70 -36.66 -6.59
CA ILE A 10 1.44 -36.16 -7.76
C ILE A 10 0.52 -35.93 -8.97
N GLN A 11 -0.61 -36.67 -9.06
CA GLN A 11 -1.59 -36.56 -10.14
C GLN A 11 -2.67 -35.50 -9.90
N MET A 12 -2.65 -34.80 -8.76
CA MET A 12 -3.57 -33.67 -8.57
C MET A 12 -3.18 -32.55 -9.55
N PRO A 13 -4.13 -32.01 -10.35
CA PRO A 13 -3.84 -30.87 -11.20
C PRO A 13 -3.39 -29.73 -10.28
N LYS A 14 -2.16 -29.26 -10.47
CA LYS A 14 -1.64 -28.08 -9.76
C LYS A 14 -2.63 -26.95 -10.05
N GLY A 15 -3.43 -26.58 -9.04
CA GLY A 15 -4.38 -25.49 -9.16
C GLY A 15 -3.64 -24.28 -9.70
N LYS A 16 -4.13 -23.72 -10.81
CA LYS A 16 -3.56 -22.48 -11.35
C LYS A 16 -3.48 -21.46 -10.21
N PRO A 17 -2.36 -20.74 -10.07
CA PRO A 17 -2.25 -19.72 -9.04
C PRO A 17 -3.46 -18.80 -9.19
N LYS A 18 -4.25 -18.66 -8.10
CA LYS A 18 -5.33 -17.68 -8.06
C LYS A 18 -4.65 -16.33 -8.21
N HIS A 19 -4.68 -15.75 -9.41
CA HIS A 19 -4.29 -14.37 -9.60
C HIS A 19 -5.07 -13.54 -8.61
N ASN A 20 -4.35 -12.75 -7.80
CA ASN A 20 -4.94 -11.89 -6.79
C ASN A 20 -5.97 -11.01 -7.50
N THR A 21 -7.19 -10.92 -6.98
CA THR A 21 -8.29 -10.19 -7.64
C THR A 21 -7.95 -8.72 -7.86
N ALA A 22 -7.04 -8.16 -7.05
CA ALA A 22 -6.42 -6.85 -7.26
C ALA A 22 -5.69 -6.73 -8.61
N SER A 23 -5.01 -7.79 -9.06
CA SER A 23 -4.32 -7.83 -10.35
C SER A 23 -5.29 -7.88 -11.53
N ALA A 24 -6.45 -8.54 -11.37
CA ALA A 24 -7.49 -8.64 -12.40
C ALA A 24 -8.27 -7.32 -12.58
N ALA A 25 -8.48 -6.57 -11.48
CA ALA A 25 -9.14 -5.27 -11.52
C ALA A 25 -8.28 -4.20 -12.22
N ALA A 26 -6.96 -4.24 -12.04
CA ALA A 26 -6.03 -3.35 -12.74
C ALA A 26 -6.04 -3.56 -14.27
N SER A 27 -6.25 -4.79 -14.74
CA SER A 27 -6.28 -5.12 -16.17
C SER A 27 -7.56 -4.74 -16.92
N ASN A 28 -8.62 -4.29 -16.22
CA ASN A 28 -9.89 -3.90 -16.85
C ASN A 28 -10.04 -2.39 -17.08
N ALA A 29 -9.07 -1.57 -16.66
CA ALA A 29 -9.02 -0.17 -17.04
C ALA A 29 -8.54 -0.07 -18.50
N HIS A 30 -9.33 0.57 -19.37
CA HIS A 30 -9.08 0.69 -20.81
C HIS A 30 -7.95 1.69 -21.14
N THR A 31 -6.81 1.59 -20.44
CA THR A 31 -5.65 2.49 -20.53
C THR A 31 -4.55 1.94 -21.42
N GLY A 32 -4.67 0.70 -21.91
CA GLY A 32 -3.58 -0.02 -22.60
C GLY A 32 -2.42 -0.41 -21.67
N ILE A 33 -2.55 -0.17 -20.36
CA ILE A 33 -1.55 -0.48 -19.35
C ILE A 33 -1.82 -1.90 -18.83
N THR A 34 -0.98 -2.86 -19.20
CA THR A 34 -0.94 -4.19 -18.61
C THR A 34 -0.10 -4.17 -17.34
N ALA A 35 -0.30 -5.12 -16.42
CA ALA A 35 0.57 -5.22 -15.24
C ALA A 35 2.06 -5.36 -15.60
N GLN A 36 2.36 -5.94 -16.76
CA GLN A 36 3.73 -6.13 -17.26
C GLN A 36 4.34 -4.83 -17.81
N ASN A 37 3.56 -3.97 -18.49
CA ASN A 37 4.08 -2.68 -18.95
C ASN A 37 4.00 -1.58 -17.87
N ALA A 38 3.16 -1.75 -16.85
CA ALA A 38 3.05 -0.85 -15.72
C ALA A 38 4.37 -0.72 -14.95
N GLN A 39 5.09 -1.83 -14.74
CA GLN A 39 6.39 -1.80 -14.08
C GLN A 39 7.41 -0.98 -14.88
N GLY A 40 7.48 -1.20 -16.19
CA GLY A 40 8.37 -0.42 -17.06
C GLY A 40 8.03 1.07 -17.09
N ILE A 41 6.75 1.44 -16.94
CA ILE A 41 6.34 2.85 -16.78
C ILE A 41 6.87 3.39 -15.45
N ILE A 42 6.65 2.66 -14.34
CA ILE A 42 7.08 3.07 -12.99
C ILE A 42 8.59 3.23 -12.91
N ASP A 43 9.35 2.29 -13.47
CA ASP A 43 10.83 2.28 -13.47
C ASP A 43 11.43 3.53 -14.12
N ASN A 44 10.69 4.16 -15.05
CA ASN A 44 11.14 5.33 -15.80
C ASN A 44 10.50 6.65 -15.32
N LEU A 45 9.69 6.63 -14.27
CA LEU A 45 9.07 7.86 -13.76
C LEU A 45 10.12 8.75 -13.07
N PRO A 46 10.05 10.09 -13.28
CA PRO A 46 10.81 11.02 -12.47
C PRO A 46 10.53 10.83 -10.97
N ILE A 47 11.56 10.90 -10.13
CA ILE A 47 11.43 10.74 -8.67
C ILE A 47 10.31 11.59 -8.06
N PRO A 48 10.13 12.88 -8.44
CA PRO A 48 9.01 13.68 -7.93
C PRO A 48 7.63 13.07 -8.23
N GLN A 49 7.48 12.44 -9.40
CA GLN A 49 6.24 11.79 -9.80
C GLN A 49 5.99 10.52 -8.99
N LEU A 50 7.04 9.74 -8.71
CA LEU A 50 6.95 8.58 -7.79
C LEU A 50 6.50 9.02 -6.39
N VAL A 51 7.11 10.08 -5.85
CA VAL A 51 6.75 10.63 -4.55
C VAL A 51 5.29 11.11 -4.51
N ALA A 52 4.84 11.82 -5.54
CA ALA A 52 3.44 12.23 -5.66
C ALA A 52 2.48 11.02 -5.74
N GLY A 53 2.85 9.99 -6.51
CA GLY A 53 2.08 8.74 -6.61
C GLY A 53 1.96 8.01 -5.27
N ILE A 54 3.06 7.87 -4.53
CA ILE A 54 3.06 7.27 -3.19
C ILE A 54 2.17 8.08 -2.25
N ASN A 55 2.28 9.40 -2.23
CA ASN A 55 1.42 10.26 -1.41
C ASN A 55 -0.08 10.07 -1.70
N ASN A 56 -0.46 9.86 -2.96
CA ASN A 56 -1.85 9.55 -3.29
C ASN A 56 -2.29 8.21 -2.71
N LEU A 57 -1.43 7.18 -2.78
CA LEU A 57 -1.72 5.86 -2.20
C LEU A 57 -1.78 5.91 -0.67
N LEU A 58 -0.91 6.69 -0.01
CA LEU A 58 -0.96 6.95 1.44
C LEU A 58 -2.32 7.55 1.83
N LYS A 59 -2.77 8.57 1.11
CA LYS A 59 -4.09 9.19 1.32
C LYS A 59 -5.24 8.19 1.14
N GLN A 60 -5.13 7.25 0.19
CA GLN A 60 -6.15 6.21 0.02
C GLN A 60 -6.22 5.24 1.20
N LEU A 61 -5.10 4.95 1.87
CA LEU A 61 -5.07 4.14 3.09
C LEU A 61 -5.68 4.88 4.28
N GLU A 62 -5.31 6.15 4.46
CA GLU A 62 -5.87 7.04 5.47
C GLU A 62 -7.40 7.15 5.33
N GLN A 63 -7.91 7.41 4.12
CA GLN A 63 -9.34 7.47 3.84
C GLN A 63 -10.10 6.17 4.13
N ARG A 64 -9.40 5.03 4.22
CA ARG A 64 -9.95 3.73 4.59
C ARG A 64 -9.76 3.39 6.06
N GLY A 65 -9.26 4.33 6.87
CA GLY A 65 -8.97 4.12 8.29
C GLY A 65 -7.80 3.19 8.54
N ILE A 66 -6.83 3.11 7.61
CA ILE A 66 -5.63 2.28 7.72
C ILE A 66 -4.41 3.19 7.87
N PRO A 67 -4.08 3.65 9.09
CA PRO A 67 -2.86 4.39 9.34
C PRO A 67 -1.62 3.51 9.15
N ILE A 68 -0.50 4.15 8.79
CA ILE A 68 0.80 3.47 8.67
C ILE A 68 1.65 3.84 9.87
N TYR A 69 1.82 2.89 10.79
CA TYR A 69 2.64 3.08 11.99
C TYR A 69 4.13 2.91 11.69
N ASP A 70 4.95 3.70 12.38
CA ASP A 70 6.39 3.49 12.44
C ASP A 70 6.66 2.23 13.29
N TRP A 71 7.48 1.32 12.75
CA TRP A 71 7.75 0.03 13.41
C TRP A 71 8.62 0.20 14.65
N ASP A 72 9.54 1.17 14.62
CA ASP A 72 10.47 1.44 15.72
C ASP A 72 9.84 2.32 16.80
N ASP A 73 8.79 3.07 16.45
CA ASP A 73 8.06 3.98 17.33
C ASP A 73 6.56 3.94 17.02
N SER A 74 5.84 3.04 17.69
CA SER A 74 4.42 2.78 17.42
C SER A 74 3.50 3.98 17.63
N ASP A 75 3.97 5.01 18.33
CA ASP A 75 3.18 6.21 18.61
C ASP A 75 3.18 7.18 17.41
N ARG A 76 4.01 6.91 16.40
CA ARG A 76 4.15 7.73 15.20
C ARG A 76 3.46 7.09 14.00
N THR A 77 2.73 7.91 13.26
CA THR A 77 2.06 7.53 12.02
C THR A 77 2.64 8.31 10.84
N LEU A 78 3.03 7.61 9.78
CA LEU A 78 3.47 8.22 8.53
C LEU A 78 2.27 8.82 7.79
N TYR A 79 2.33 10.12 7.48
CA TYR A 79 1.26 10.80 6.75
C TYR A 79 1.66 11.29 5.34
N ARG A 80 2.95 11.51 5.06
CA ARG A 80 3.40 11.99 3.74
C ARG A 80 4.90 11.76 3.50
N LEU A 81 5.28 11.66 2.22
CA LEU A 81 6.65 11.81 1.73
C LEU A 81 6.89 13.24 1.20
N GLN A 82 8.05 13.80 1.51
CA GLN A 82 8.48 15.13 1.09
C GLN A 82 9.86 15.08 0.41
N MET A 83 9.99 15.73 -0.75
CA MET A 83 11.29 15.92 -1.40
C MET A 83 11.94 17.23 -0.98
N ARG A 84 13.24 17.18 -0.70
CA ARG A 84 14.07 18.37 -0.46
C ARG A 84 15.53 18.07 -0.82
N ARG A 85 16.14 18.92 -1.66
CA ARG A 85 17.56 18.84 -2.07
C ARG A 85 17.97 17.44 -2.57
N GLY A 86 17.15 16.85 -3.45
CA GLY A 86 17.42 15.54 -4.05
C GLY A 86 17.20 14.33 -3.12
N LYS A 87 16.73 14.55 -1.88
CA LYS A 87 16.41 13.49 -0.93
C LYS A 87 14.90 13.41 -0.72
N VAL A 88 14.43 12.20 -0.40
CA VAL A 88 13.05 11.94 0.01
C VAL A 88 13.05 11.70 1.52
N PHE A 89 12.18 12.40 2.23
CA PHE A 89 11.97 12.26 3.67
C PHE A 89 10.54 11.76 3.90
N TYR A 90 10.35 10.90 4.89
CA TYR A 90 9.01 10.60 5.39
C TYR A 90 8.69 11.57 6.53
N LEU A 91 7.44 12.01 6.58
CA LEU A 91 6.90 12.82 7.65
C LEU A 91 5.93 11.95 8.44
N ALA A 92 6.15 11.92 9.75
CA ALA A 92 5.30 11.21 10.67
C ALA A 92 4.82 12.16 11.77
N ALA A 93 3.60 11.95 12.25
CA ALA A 93 3.02 12.66 13.38
C ALA A 93 2.86 11.68 14.53
N THR A 94 3.14 12.12 15.75
CA THR A 94 2.73 11.38 16.94
C THR A 94 1.22 11.57 17.09
N GLU A 95 0.44 10.52 17.39
CA GLU A 95 -0.98 10.68 17.71
C GLU A 95 -1.13 11.54 18.99
N ALA A 96 -1.19 12.87 18.83
CA ALA A 96 -1.84 13.72 19.81
C ALA A 96 -3.34 13.63 19.49
N LEU A 97 -4.03 12.72 20.18
CA LEU A 97 -5.48 12.74 20.30
C LEU A 97 -5.90 14.11 20.85
N GLU A 98 -6.41 14.95 19.94
CA GLU A 98 -7.19 16.20 20.05
C GLU A 98 -6.72 17.35 20.98
N PRO A 99 -6.83 18.63 20.55
CA PRO A 99 -7.29 19.63 21.51
C PRO A 99 -8.78 19.38 21.73
N GLU A 100 -9.14 18.90 22.93
CA GLU A 100 -10.51 19.05 23.42
C GLU A 100 -10.87 20.54 23.29
N GLU A 101 -11.90 20.86 22.51
CA GLU A 101 -12.58 22.14 22.68
C GLU A 101 -13.20 22.12 24.08
N GLU A 102 -12.47 22.67 25.05
CA GLU A 102 -12.95 22.97 26.39
C GLU A 102 -14.17 23.88 26.24
N ASN A 103 -15.38 23.29 26.25
CA ASN A 103 -16.64 24.02 26.20
C ASN A 103 -16.79 24.81 27.51
N PRO A 104 -16.70 26.15 27.50
CA PRO A 104 -16.67 26.94 28.73
C PRO A 104 -18.05 27.18 29.35
N GLU A 105 -19.13 26.58 28.86
CA GLU A 105 -20.50 26.85 29.35
C GLU A 105 -21.01 25.87 30.42
N LYS A 106 -20.26 25.72 31.51
CA LYS A 106 -20.82 25.22 32.78
C LYS A 106 -20.33 26.04 33.98
N GLU A 107 -20.92 27.22 34.15
CA GLU A 107 -21.15 27.84 35.46
C GLU A 107 -22.56 28.43 35.51
#